data_AF-A0A0C3JM97-F1
#
_entry.id   AF-A0A0C3JM97-F1
#
_cell.length_a   1.000
_cell.length_b   1.000
_cell.length_c   1.000
_cell.angle_alpha   90.00
_cell.angle_beta   90.00
_cell.angle_gamma   90.00
#
_symmetry.space_group_name_H-M   'P 1'
#
loop_
_entity.id
_entity.type
_entity.pdbx_description
1 polymer ?
#
loop_
_entity_poly.entity_id
_entity_poly.type
_entity_poly.pdbx_seq_one_letter_code
_entity_poly.pdbx_strand_id
1 'polypeptide(L)'
;MPKSRGPPYTDPPSATYIVVIRPWSVASPPKRTQQDYDRVGTWIAYILWDATGRGASAPSIESIYRMKTRDEMIVQLPLGTDISPLLGEHHWPSFVKGWKNHSGAGGQSTLVFLYNWQNNGDPANRNWEEFFPNILPLHSVPIKSPYPYPSWAKLPSTLSSFALPIPQGHFAVAIEHEHEHEPIKLSEKCDSYKLGELFSLPELS
;
A
#
# COMPACT_ATOMS: atom_id res chain seq x y z
N MET A 1 -22.52 27.13 -22.40
CA MET A 1 -23.30 26.10 -21.66
C MET A 1 -22.33 25.06 -21.13
N PRO A 2 -22.42 24.62 -19.87
CA PRO A 2 -21.61 23.51 -19.38
C PRO A 2 -21.96 22.28 -20.21
N LYS A 3 -20.98 21.65 -20.87
CA LYS A 3 -21.20 20.36 -21.51
C LYS A 3 -21.62 19.39 -20.39
N SER A 4 -22.85 18.88 -20.47
CA SER A 4 -23.32 17.78 -19.63
C SER A 4 -22.27 16.68 -19.65
N ARG A 5 -21.74 16.30 -18.48
CA ARG A 5 -20.98 15.06 -18.38
C ARG A 5 -21.92 13.94 -18.82
N GLY A 6 -21.42 13.01 -19.64
CA GLY A 6 -22.22 11.86 -20.07
C GLY A 6 -22.72 11.05 -18.88
N PRO A 7 -23.67 10.13 -19.08
CA PRO A 7 -24.11 9.24 -18.02
C PRO A 7 -22.91 8.47 -17.43
N PRO A 8 -22.94 8.11 -16.14
CA PRO A 8 -21.89 7.29 -15.54
C PRO A 8 -21.72 5.96 -16.28
N TYR A 9 -20.49 5.44 -16.28
CA TYR A 9 -20.18 4.13 -16.85
C TYR A 9 -20.84 3.03 -16.01
N THR A 10 -21.53 2.11 -16.68
CA THR A 10 -22.23 0.99 -16.05
C THR A 10 -21.45 -0.32 -16.14
N ASP A 11 -20.51 -0.41 -17.06
CA ASP A 11 -19.69 -1.61 -17.24
C ASP A 11 -18.65 -1.71 -16.12
N PRO A 12 -18.41 -2.92 -15.58
CA PRO A 12 -17.39 -3.12 -14.56
C PRO A 12 -16.00 -2.83 -15.13
N PRO A 13 -15.06 -2.34 -14.31
CA PRO A 13 -13.68 -2.15 -14.74
C PRO A 13 -13.04 -3.51 -15.06
N SER A 14 -12.21 -3.54 -16.11
CA SER A 14 -11.45 -4.73 -16.51
C SER A 14 -10.22 -4.99 -15.64
N ALA A 15 -9.86 -4.06 -14.76
CA ALA A 15 -8.68 -4.10 -13.91
C ALA A 15 -8.93 -3.33 -12.60
N THR A 16 -8.03 -3.45 -11.64
CA THR A 16 -8.07 -2.65 -10.41
C THR A 16 -7.30 -1.35 -10.62
N TYR A 17 -7.95 -0.21 -10.40
CA TYR A 17 -7.34 1.11 -10.64
C TYR A 17 -7.22 1.92 -9.35
N ILE A 18 -6.02 2.42 -9.07
CA ILE A 18 -5.78 3.35 -7.96
C ILE A 18 -5.30 4.70 -8.48
N VAL A 19 -5.54 5.76 -7.71
CA VAL A 19 -5.01 7.10 -7.94
C VAL A 19 -3.90 7.37 -6.94
N VAL A 20 -2.72 7.71 -7.44
CA VAL A 20 -1.55 8.08 -6.64
C VAL A 20 -1.30 9.57 -6.79
N ILE A 21 -1.29 10.31 -5.69
CA ILE A 21 -1.11 11.76 -5.63
C ILE A 21 0.19 12.08 -4.90
N ARG A 22 0.99 13.00 -5.45
CA ARG A 22 2.34 13.32 -4.95
C ARG A 22 3.17 12.03 -4.78
N PRO A 23 3.36 11.26 -5.85
CA PRO A 23 4.15 10.02 -5.80
C PRO A 23 5.56 10.27 -5.27
N TRP A 24 6.03 9.38 -4.41
CA TRP A 24 7.40 9.42 -3.89
C TRP A 24 8.44 9.22 -4.99
N SER A 25 9.57 9.92 -4.90
CA SER A 25 10.72 9.80 -5.81
C SER A 25 10.44 10.12 -7.28
N VAL A 26 9.42 10.94 -7.54
CA VAL A 26 9.04 11.38 -8.88
C VAL A 26 9.27 12.88 -9.01
N ALA A 27 9.85 13.29 -10.14
CA ALA A 27 9.98 14.70 -10.47
C ALA A 27 8.61 15.39 -10.60
N SER A 28 8.53 16.67 -10.25
CA SER A 28 7.31 17.45 -10.50
C SER A 28 7.00 17.50 -12.00
N PRO A 29 5.71 17.48 -12.40
CA PRO A 29 5.33 17.66 -13.80
C PRO A 29 5.91 18.97 -14.38
N PRO A 30 6.30 19.01 -15.66
CA PRO A 30 6.20 17.94 -16.66
C PRO A 30 7.47 17.05 -16.76
N LYS A 31 8.46 17.22 -15.88
CA LYS A 31 9.84 16.70 -16.04
C LYS A 31 10.01 15.20 -15.73
N ARG A 32 8.90 14.45 -15.67
CA ARG A 32 8.89 13.03 -15.31
C ARG A 32 9.45 12.16 -16.44
N THR A 33 10.24 11.18 -16.06
CA THR A 33 10.96 10.24 -16.92
C THR A 33 10.48 8.81 -16.71
N GLN A 34 10.88 7.87 -17.59
CA GLN A 34 10.58 6.44 -17.41
C GLN A 34 11.03 5.92 -16.04
N GLN A 35 12.22 6.34 -15.58
CA GLN A 35 12.77 5.93 -14.30
C GLN A 35 11.89 6.33 -13.12
N ASP A 36 11.15 7.44 -13.21
CA ASP A 36 10.20 7.85 -12.18
C ASP A 36 9.03 6.86 -12.09
N TYR A 37 8.53 6.37 -13.23
CA TYR A 37 7.44 5.37 -13.27
C TYR A 37 7.91 3.98 -12.84
N ASP A 38 9.14 3.59 -13.21
CA ASP A 38 9.76 2.35 -12.75
C ASP A 38 9.87 2.34 -11.21
N ARG A 39 10.25 3.47 -10.60
CA ARG A 39 10.29 3.62 -9.14
C ARG A 39 8.92 3.55 -8.49
N VAL A 40 7.90 4.22 -9.05
CA VAL A 40 6.52 4.13 -8.54
C VAL A 40 5.99 2.70 -8.64
N GLY A 41 6.15 2.05 -9.79
CA GLY A 41 5.72 0.68 -9.99
C GLY A 41 6.42 -0.26 -9.01
N THR A 42 7.74 -0.11 -8.83
CA THR A 42 8.50 -0.93 -7.88
C THR A 42 8.08 -0.68 -6.42
N TRP A 43 7.80 0.57 -6.04
CA TRP A 43 7.31 0.90 -4.71
C TRP A 43 5.95 0.26 -4.41
N ILE A 44 5.00 0.33 -5.36
CA ILE A 44 3.69 -0.31 -5.22
C ILE A 44 3.85 -1.84 -5.14
N ALA A 45 4.64 -2.43 -6.03
CA ALA A 45 4.92 -3.87 -6.02
C ALA A 45 5.55 -4.32 -4.68
N TYR A 46 6.44 -3.51 -4.11
CA TYR A 46 7.05 -3.78 -2.81
C TYR A 46 6.01 -3.83 -1.69
N ILE A 47 5.11 -2.83 -1.60
CA ILE A 47 4.08 -2.79 -0.54
C ILE A 47 3.20 -4.04 -0.60
N LEU A 48 2.72 -4.37 -1.79
CA LEU A 48 1.84 -5.52 -1.97
C LEU A 48 2.57 -6.84 -1.67
N TRP A 49 3.82 -6.98 -2.11
CA TRP A 49 4.65 -8.14 -1.79
C TRP A 49 4.89 -8.29 -0.28
N ASP A 50 5.21 -7.19 0.41
CA ASP A 50 5.44 -7.19 1.86
C ASP A 50 4.18 -7.60 2.64
N ALA A 51 3.01 -7.08 2.22
CA ALA A 51 1.72 -7.39 2.83
C ALA A 51 1.32 -8.87 2.73
N THR A 52 1.83 -9.60 1.73
CA THR A 52 1.62 -11.06 1.61
C THR A 52 2.57 -11.90 2.48
N GLY A 53 3.35 -11.27 3.36
CA GLY A 53 4.35 -11.96 4.18
C GLY A 53 5.57 -12.41 3.39
N ARG A 54 5.82 -11.84 2.20
CA ARG A 54 6.99 -12.08 1.32
C ARG A 54 7.14 -13.50 0.78
N GLY A 55 6.18 -14.38 1.06
CA GLY A 55 6.17 -15.75 0.56
C GLY A 55 5.67 -15.89 -0.89
N ALA A 56 5.02 -14.86 -1.42
CA ALA A 56 4.49 -14.82 -2.78
C ALA A 56 5.41 -14.06 -3.74
N SER A 57 5.20 -14.25 -5.04
CA SER A 57 5.78 -13.38 -6.07
C SER A 57 5.23 -11.96 -5.96
N ALA A 58 6.07 -10.97 -6.21
CA ALA A 58 5.63 -9.57 -6.26
C ALA A 58 4.53 -9.39 -7.33
N PRO A 59 3.44 -8.68 -7.05
CA PRO A 59 2.39 -8.44 -8.04
C PRO A 59 2.92 -7.64 -9.23
N SER A 60 2.39 -7.93 -10.41
CA SER A 60 2.65 -7.14 -11.62
C SER A 60 1.92 -5.80 -11.56
N ILE A 61 2.57 -4.75 -12.05
CA ILE A 61 1.93 -3.46 -12.33
C ILE A 61 1.73 -3.40 -13.84
N GLU A 62 0.48 -3.34 -14.30
CA GLU A 62 0.17 -3.45 -15.72
C GLU A 62 0.54 -2.16 -16.46
N SER A 63 0.11 -1.02 -15.93
CA SER A 63 0.44 0.29 -16.51
C SER A 63 0.28 1.43 -15.50
N ILE A 64 0.89 2.56 -15.83
CA ILE A 64 0.74 3.84 -15.13
C ILE A 64 0.30 4.88 -16.15
N TYR A 65 -0.85 5.50 -15.91
CA TYR A 65 -1.40 6.58 -16.73
C TYR A 65 -1.07 7.93 -16.10
N ARG A 66 -0.54 8.86 -16.91
CA ARG A 66 -0.24 10.23 -16.46
C ARG A 66 -0.74 11.31 -17.42
N MET A 67 -1.00 12.50 -16.88
CA MET A 67 -1.14 13.73 -17.66
C MET A 67 0.08 14.63 -17.41
N LYS A 68 0.58 15.32 -18.45
CA LYS A 68 1.80 16.14 -18.35
C LYS A 68 1.74 17.26 -17.31
N THR A 69 0.54 17.75 -17.00
CA THR A 69 0.32 18.93 -16.14
C THR A 69 -0.24 18.57 -14.76
N ARG A 70 -0.56 17.29 -14.52
CA ARG A 70 -1.20 16.84 -13.29
C ARG A 70 -0.20 16.11 -12.42
N ASP A 71 -0.35 16.28 -11.12
CA ASP A 71 0.56 15.66 -10.17
C ASP A 71 0.14 14.22 -9.83
N GLU A 72 -1.14 13.94 -9.93
CA GLU A 72 -1.70 12.60 -9.80
C GLU A 72 -1.48 11.73 -11.04
N MET A 73 -1.47 10.42 -10.80
CA MET A 73 -1.39 9.36 -11.80
C MET A 73 -2.39 8.26 -11.45
N ILE A 74 -2.79 7.49 -12.46
CA ILE A 74 -3.62 6.30 -12.26
C ILE A 74 -2.73 5.08 -12.46
N VAL A 75 -2.79 4.11 -11.57
CA VAL A 75 -2.05 2.86 -11.69
C VAL A 75 -3.05 1.74 -11.93
N GLN A 76 -2.79 0.94 -12.97
CA GLN A 76 -3.55 -0.25 -13.30
C GLN A 76 -2.86 -1.48 -12.73
N LEU A 77 -3.64 -2.25 -11.99
CA LEU A 77 -3.25 -3.50 -11.36
C LEU A 77 -4.15 -4.61 -11.91
N PRO A 78 -3.67 -5.87 -11.90
CA PRO A 78 -4.51 -7.01 -12.26
C PRO A 78 -5.84 -6.98 -11.49
N LEU A 79 -6.91 -7.35 -12.18
CA LEU A 79 -8.25 -7.39 -11.60
C LEU A 79 -8.26 -8.28 -10.35
N GLY A 80 -8.85 -7.76 -9.26
CA GLY A 80 -8.93 -8.49 -7.99
C GLY A 80 -7.69 -8.39 -7.12
N THR A 81 -6.68 -7.60 -7.50
CA THR A 81 -5.56 -7.27 -6.60
C THR A 81 -6.09 -6.65 -5.30
N ASP A 82 -5.67 -7.21 -4.15
CA ASP A 82 -5.94 -6.58 -2.85
C ASP A 82 -5.11 -5.31 -2.71
N ILE A 83 -5.79 -4.17 -2.76
CA ILE A 83 -5.20 -2.84 -2.67
C ILE A 83 -5.30 -2.23 -1.27
N SER A 84 -5.90 -2.92 -0.31
CA SER A 84 -6.03 -2.39 1.05
C SER A 84 -4.69 -1.92 1.65
N PRO A 85 -3.55 -2.62 1.47
CA PRO A 85 -2.25 -2.13 1.95
C PRO A 85 -1.77 -0.82 1.30
N LEU A 86 -2.33 -0.46 0.14
CA LEU A 86 -1.95 0.74 -0.59
C LEU A 86 -2.80 1.95 -0.18
N LEU A 87 -4.05 1.78 0.21
CA LEU A 87 -4.96 2.91 0.43
C LEU A 87 -4.54 3.74 1.64
N GLY A 88 -4.52 5.08 1.50
CA GLY A 88 -4.19 6.00 2.58
C GLY A 88 -3.04 6.95 2.28
N GLU A 89 -2.50 7.52 3.35
CA GLU A 89 -1.36 8.41 3.33
C GLU A 89 -0.08 7.66 3.72
N HIS A 90 0.92 7.74 2.85
CA HIS A 90 2.23 7.12 3.00
C HIS A 90 3.25 8.21 3.29
N HIS A 91 3.60 8.38 4.55
CA HIS A 91 4.56 9.41 4.99
C HIS A 91 6.01 9.01 4.63
N TRP A 92 6.68 9.77 3.76
CA TRP A 92 7.98 9.36 3.22
C TRP A 92 9.06 9.10 4.30
N PRO A 93 9.21 9.94 5.35
CA PRO A 93 10.14 9.66 6.43
C PRO A 93 9.89 8.32 7.16
N SER A 94 8.66 7.80 7.14
CA SER A 94 8.34 6.54 7.82
C SER A 94 8.88 5.34 7.04
N PHE A 95 8.82 5.34 5.70
CA PHE A 95 9.20 4.18 4.89
C PHE A 95 10.50 4.33 4.09
N VAL A 96 11.07 5.52 3.92
CA VAL A 96 12.30 5.70 3.14
C VAL A 96 13.54 5.50 4.03
N LYS A 97 14.42 4.57 3.64
CA LYS A 97 15.73 4.32 4.27
C LYS A 97 16.65 5.53 4.05
N GLY A 98 17.32 5.97 5.10
CA GLY A 98 18.30 7.06 5.02
C GLY A 98 17.69 8.40 4.62
N TRP A 99 16.39 8.62 4.88
CA TRP A 99 15.72 9.88 4.62
C TRP A 99 16.49 11.04 5.25
N LYS A 100 16.96 11.96 4.41
CA LYS A 100 17.51 13.26 4.82
C LYS A 100 16.44 14.29 4.52
N ASN A 101 16.12 15.14 5.49
CA ASN A 101 15.12 16.19 5.31
C ASN A 101 15.51 17.07 4.12
N HIS A 102 14.87 16.85 2.97
CA HIS A 102 15.02 17.70 1.81
C HIS A 102 14.15 18.93 2.04
N SER A 103 14.79 20.01 2.51
CA SER A 103 14.17 21.33 2.60
C SER A 103 13.79 21.79 1.20
N GLY A 104 12.51 21.64 0.80
CA GLY A 104 12.01 22.25 -0.44
C GLY A 104 10.92 21.54 -1.23
N ALA A 105 10.47 20.33 -0.88
CA ALA A 105 9.38 19.70 -1.61
C ALA A 105 8.11 19.65 -0.75
N GLY A 106 7.05 20.31 -1.23
CA GLY A 106 5.73 20.27 -0.61
C GLY A 106 5.22 18.85 -0.42
N GLY A 107 4.70 18.57 0.77
CA GLY A 107 3.97 17.36 1.10
C GLY A 107 4.85 16.10 1.21
N GLN A 108 5.27 15.78 2.43
CA GLN A 108 6.14 14.64 2.77
C GLN A 108 5.39 13.31 2.79
N SER A 109 4.41 13.16 1.92
CA SER A 109 3.57 11.97 1.86
C SER A 109 3.03 11.72 0.47
N THR A 110 2.83 10.46 0.12
CA THR A 110 2.04 10.07 -1.06
C THR A 110 0.64 9.70 -0.60
N LEU A 111 -0.40 10.14 -1.32
CA LEU A 111 -1.77 9.74 -1.04
C LEU A 111 -2.24 8.75 -2.10
N VAL A 112 -2.92 7.70 -1.67
CA VAL A 112 -3.44 6.66 -2.56
C VAL A 112 -4.91 6.44 -2.27
N PHE A 113 -5.71 6.49 -3.34
CA PHE A 113 -7.16 6.32 -3.30
C PHE A 113 -7.60 5.35 -4.39
N LEU A 114 -8.81 4.81 -4.28
CA LEU A 114 -9.42 4.04 -5.36
C LEU A 114 -9.87 4.98 -6.48
N TYR A 115 -9.65 4.60 -7.74
CA TYR A 115 -10.08 5.37 -8.89
C TYR A 115 -11.60 5.33 -9.08
N ASN A 116 -12.21 6.48 -9.41
CA ASN A 116 -13.65 6.56 -9.64
C ASN A 116 -13.99 6.17 -11.10
N TRP A 117 -13.92 4.88 -11.40
CA TRP A 117 -14.23 4.32 -12.72
C TRP A 117 -15.62 4.72 -13.21
N GLN A 118 -16.63 4.60 -12.35
CA GLN A 118 -18.02 4.91 -12.71
C GLN A 118 -18.17 6.32 -13.29
N ASN A 119 -17.40 7.29 -12.82
CA ASN A 119 -17.45 8.67 -13.34
C ASN A 119 -16.48 8.96 -14.48
N ASN A 120 -15.39 8.21 -14.61
CA ASN A 120 -14.28 8.59 -15.51
C ASN A 120 -14.02 7.57 -16.63
N GLY A 121 -14.45 6.33 -16.46
CA GLY A 121 -14.27 5.22 -17.39
C GLY A 121 -12.81 4.79 -17.50
N ASP A 122 -12.49 4.12 -18.59
CA ASP A 122 -11.13 3.65 -18.88
C ASP A 122 -10.13 4.80 -19.08
N PRO A 123 -9.03 4.86 -18.29
CA PRO A 123 -7.95 5.82 -18.49
C PRO A 123 -7.31 5.79 -19.89
N ALA A 124 -7.25 4.63 -20.55
CA ALA A 124 -6.68 4.47 -21.88
C ALA A 124 -7.53 5.16 -22.96
N ASN A 125 -8.84 5.27 -22.74
CA ASN A 125 -9.78 5.96 -23.64
C ASN A 125 -9.87 7.47 -23.40
N ARG A 126 -8.89 8.04 -22.70
CA ARG A 126 -8.84 9.43 -22.27
C ARG A 126 -7.46 10.01 -22.64
N ASN A 127 -7.29 11.33 -22.49
CA ASN A 127 -6.02 12.02 -22.80
C ASN A 127 -4.90 11.73 -21.77
N TRP A 128 -4.79 10.49 -21.28
CA TRP A 128 -3.68 10.04 -20.45
C TRP A 128 -2.63 9.38 -21.33
N GLU A 129 -1.38 9.62 -20.99
CA GLU A 129 -0.26 8.88 -21.55
C GLU A 129 -0.04 7.64 -20.71
N GLU A 130 0.08 6.50 -21.37
CA GLU A 130 0.31 5.20 -20.76
C GLU A 130 1.80 4.87 -20.69
N PHE A 131 2.23 4.34 -19.54
CA PHE A 131 3.60 3.92 -19.29
C PHE A 131 3.61 2.51 -18.70
N PHE A 132 4.53 1.69 -19.16
CA PHE A 132 4.73 0.33 -18.67
C PHE A 132 5.98 0.31 -17.79
N PRO A 133 5.85 0.21 -16.45
CA PRO A 133 6.99 0.27 -15.56
C PRO A 133 7.84 -1.00 -15.68
N ASN A 134 9.15 -0.83 -15.81
CA ASN A 134 10.11 -1.91 -15.66
C ASN A 134 10.37 -2.10 -14.17
N ILE A 135 9.70 -3.08 -13.56
CA ILE A 135 9.83 -3.35 -12.13
C ILE A 135 11.28 -3.68 -11.80
N LEU A 136 11.89 -2.84 -10.97
CA LEU A 136 13.26 -2.99 -10.52
C LEU A 136 13.33 -4.11 -9.46
N PRO A 137 14.52 -4.67 -9.20
CA PRO A 137 14.69 -5.58 -8.07
C PRO A 137 14.20 -4.92 -6.78
N LEU A 138 13.29 -5.56 -6.03
CA LEU A 138 12.62 -4.93 -4.88
C LEU A 138 13.58 -4.36 -3.82
N HIS A 139 14.78 -4.93 -3.68
CA HIS A 139 15.82 -4.47 -2.76
C HIS A 139 16.61 -3.26 -3.25
N SER A 140 16.47 -2.85 -4.52
CA SER A 140 17.18 -1.72 -5.10
C SER A 140 16.57 -0.38 -4.70
N VAL A 141 15.35 -0.37 -4.17
CA VAL A 141 14.65 0.82 -3.73
C VAL A 141 14.86 1.01 -2.23
N PRO A 142 15.19 2.23 -1.74
CA PRO A 142 15.47 2.48 -0.32
C PRO A 142 14.21 2.46 0.54
N ILE A 143 13.51 1.33 0.59
CA ILE A 143 12.28 1.14 1.38
C ILE A 143 12.59 0.35 2.65
N LYS A 144 12.02 0.78 3.78
CA LYS A 144 12.12 0.11 5.07
C LYS A 144 11.31 -1.19 5.08
N SER A 145 11.69 -2.06 6.00
CA SER A 145 11.25 -3.44 6.05
C SER A 145 11.11 -3.82 7.52
N PRO A 146 9.90 -4.15 8.02
CA PRO A 146 8.61 -4.16 7.31
C PRO A 146 8.18 -2.78 6.80
N TYR A 147 7.29 -2.76 5.81
CA TYR A 147 6.68 -1.53 5.33
C TYR A 147 5.68 -1.00 6.38
N PRO A 148 5.71 0.28 6.75
CA PRO A 148 4.78 0.82 7.74
C PRO A 148 3.37 0.92 7.16
N TYR A 149 2.35 0.68 8.00
CA TYR A 149 0.96 0.87 7.59
C TYR A 149 0.69 2.34 7.18
N PRO A 150 -0.06 2.56 6.08
CA PRO A 150 -0.49 3.91 5.74
C PRO A 150 -1.48 4.46 6.78
N SER A 151 -1.46 5.78 6.98
CA SER A 151 -2.46 6.46 7.80
C SER A 151 -3.72 6.77 7.00
N TRP A 152 -4.84 6.99 7.69
CA TRP A 152 -6.05 7.46 7.01
C TRP A 152 -5.81 8.82 6.34
N ALA A 153 -6.36 9.00 5.15
CA ALA A 153 -6.24 10.23 4.38
C ALA A 153 -7.61 10.74 3.94
N LYS A 154 -7.82 12.06 4.09
CA LYS A 154 -8.96 12.74 3.50
C LYS A 154 -8.73 12.93 2.00
N LEU A 155 -9.72 12.57 1.18
CA LEU A 155 -9.67 12.85 -0.25
C LEU A 155 -9.65 14.38 -0.50
N PRO A 156 -8.69 14.91 -1.27
CA PRO A 156 -8.69 16.32 -1.66
C PRO A 156 -9.98 16.67 -2.43
N SER A 157 -10.63 17.78 -2.06
CA SER A 157 -11.91 18.19 -2.66
C SER A 157 -11.84 18.36 -4.18
N THR A 158 -10.68 18.79 -4.68
CA THR A 158 -10.37 18.94 -6.12
C THR A 158 -10.38 17.63 -6.90
N LEU A 159 -10.28 16.48 -6.22
CA LEU A 159 -10.24 15.15 -6.80
C LEU A 159 -11.49 14.31 -6.49
N SER A 160 -12.52 14.90 -5.89
CA SER A 160 -13.78 14.22 -5.52
C SER A 160 -14.52 13.54 -6.68
N SER A 161 -14.42 14.07 -7.90
CA SER A 161 -14.98 13.40 -9.08
C SER A 161 -14.05 12.36 -9.71
N PHE A 162 -12.79 12.29 -9.28
CA PHE A 162 -11.73 11.52 -9.93
C PHE A 162 -11.35 10.26 -9.12
N ALA A 163 -11.38 10.34 -7.80
CA ALA A 163 -11.10 9.22 -6.90
C ALA A 163 -12.22 9.08 -5.86
N LEU A 164 -12.26 7.91 -5.22
CA LEU A 164 -13.23 7.60 -4.17
C LEU A 164 -12.61 7.83 -2.78
N PRO A 165 -13.40 8.32 -1.80
CA PRO A 165 -12.93 8.45 -0.42
C PRO A 165 -12.67 7.06 0.18
N ILE A 166 -11.71 6.97 1.10
CA ILE A 166 -11.44 5.73 1.83
C ILE A 166 -12.57 5.50 2.83
N PRO A 167 -13.23 4.33 2.83
CA PRO A 167 -14.31 4.02 3.76
C PRO A 167 -13.90 4.19 5.22
N GLN A 168 -14.79 4.74 6.04
CA GLN A 168 -14.62 4.76 7.49
C GLN A 168 -14.59 3.32 8.00
N GLY A 169 -13.55 2.95 8.76
CA GLY A 169 -13.34 1.58 9.27
C GLY A 169 -12.23 0.79 8.55
N HIS A 170 -11.75 1.26 7.39
CA HIS A 170 -10.66 0.58 6.65
C HIS A 170 -9.38 0.39 7.48
N PHE A 171 -9.11 1.26 8.44
CA PHE A 171 -7.92 1.21 9.30
C PHE A 171 -8.20 0.74 10.73
N ALA A 172 -9.46 0.57 11.13
CA ALA A 172 -9.80 0.13 12.49
C ALA A 172 -9.35 -1.33 12.73
N VAL A 173 -9.41 -2.17 11.70
CA VAL A 173 -9.02 -3.59 11.76
C VAL A 173 -7.50 -3.78 11.88
N ALA A 174 -6.69 -2.85 11.33
CA ALA A 174 -5.24 -2.98 11.35
C ALA A 174 -4.64 -2.70 12.75
N ILE A 175 -5.29 -1.87 13.56
CA ILE A 175 -4.81 -1.48 14.89
C ILE A 175 -5.11 -2.57 15.94
N GLU A 176 -6.16 -3.37 15.75
CA GLU A 176 -6.50 -4.47 16.67
C GLU A 176 -5.49 -5.63 16.60
N HIS A 177 -4.88 -5.86 15.43
CA HIS A 177 -3.83 -6.88 15.27
C HIS A 177 -2.48 -6.52 15.91
N GLU A 178 -2.24 -5.26 16.32
CA GLU A 178 -1.01 -4.87 17.01
C GLU A 178 -1.07 -5.10 18.55
N HIS A 179 -2.25 -5.38 19.12
CA HIS A 179 -2.40 -5.54 20.59
C HIS A 179 -2.37 -7.00 21.09
N GLU A 180 -2.28 -8.01 20.23
CA GLU A 180 -2.35 -9.43 20.64
C GLU A 180 -1.00 -10.14 20.86
N HIS A 181 0.13 -9.44 20.77
CA HIS A 181 1.45 -10.00 21.10
C HIS A 181 2.08 -9.31 22.32
N GLU A 182 1.42 -9.39 23.48
CA GLU A 182 2.19 -9.39 24.74
C GLU A 182 2.89 -10.76 24.89
N PRO A 183 4.20 -10.81 25.13
CA PRO A 183 4.84 -12.05 25.54
C PRO A 183 4.34 -12.39 26.94
N ILE A 184 3.67 -13.54 27.07
CA ILE A 184 3.44 -14.20 28.36
C ILE A 184 4.82 -14.36 29.01
N LYS A 185 5.12 -13.51 30.00
CA LYS A 185 6.19 -13.77 30.95
C LYS A 185 5.78 -14.99 31.75
N LEU A 186 6.21 -16.17 31.30
CA LEU A 186 6.28 -17.36 32.14
C LEU A 186 7.23 -17.04 33.29
N SER A 187 6.64 -16.64 34.41
CA SER A 187 7.28 -16.55 35.71
C SER A 187 7.84 -17.93 36.06
N GLU A 188 9.15 -18.09 35.91
CA GLU A 188 9.91 -19.21 36.50
C GLU A 188 9.80 -19.13 38.03
N LYS A 189 8.81 -19.83 38.57
CA LYS A 189 8.85 -20.40 39.92
C LYS A 189 8.22 -21.79 39.87
N CYS A 190 9.02 -22.77 39.47
CA CYS A 190 8.77 -24.15 39.86
C CYS A 190 9.55 -24.40 41.14
N ASP A 191 8.84 -24.29 42.25
CA ASP A 191 9.30 -24.73 43.55
C ASP A 191 9.57 -26.24 43.51
N SER A 192 10.74 -26.62 44.02
CA SER A 192 11.20 -28.00 44.15
C SER A 192 10.31 -28.78 45.13
N TYR A 193 9.47 -29.67 44.63
CA TYR A 193 8.79 -30.65 45.48
C TYR A 193 9.69 -31.87 45.68
N LYS A 194 10.00 -32.11 46.96
CA LYS A 194 10.72 -33.24 47.50
C LYS A 194 10.09 -34.56 47.03
N LEU A 195 10.91 -35.45 46.47
CA LEU A 195 10.59 -36.88 46.39
C LEU A 195 10.51 -37.44 47.81
N GLY A 196 9.29 -37.71 48.26
CA GLY A 196 9.02 -38.55 49.42
C GLY A 196 8.86 -40.00 48.97
N GLU A 197 9.69 -40.86 49.54
CA GLU A 197 9.61 -42.32 49.52
C GLU A 197 8.20 -42.80 49.90
N LEU A 198 7.63 -43.74 49.14
CA LEU A 198 6.73 -44.80 49.64
C LEU A 198 6.16 -45.60 48.46
N PHE A 199 6.84 -46.68 48.07
CA PHE A 199 6.18 -47.88 47.51
C PHE A 199 7.03 -49.11 47.83
N SER A 200 6.71 -49.75 48.96
CA SER A 200 7.08 -51.14 49.21
C SER A 200 6.16 -52.03 48.36
N LEU A 201 6.75 -52.87 47.52
CA LEU A 201 6.07 -54.01 46.88
C LEU A 201 6.40 -55.29 47.67
N PRO A 202 5.43 -56.20 47.90
CA PRO A 202 5.73 -57.53 48.39
C PRO A 202 6.23 -58.43 47.25
N GLU A 203 7.27 -59.20 47.53
CA GLU A 203 7.76 -60.28 46.68
C GLU A 203 6.71 -61.39 46.54
N LEU A 204 6.56 -61.89 45.31
CA LEU A 204 5.95 -63.18 45.02
C LEU A 204 7.00 -64.06 44.33
N SER A 205 7.18 -65.24 44.96
CA SER A 205 7.92 -66.46 44.58
C SER A 205 9.43 -66.42 44.50
#